data_AF-A0A3T0W4W5-F1
#
_entry.id   AF-A0A3T0W4W5-F1
#
_cell.length_a   1.000
_cell.length_b   1.000
_cell.length_c   1.000
_cell.angle_alpha   90.00
_cell.angle_beta   90.00
_cell.angle_gamma   90.00
#
_symmetry.space_group_name_H-M   'P 1'
#
loop_
_entity.id
_entity.type
_entity.pdbx_description
1 polymer ?
#
loop_
_entity_poly.entity_id
_entity_poly.type
_entity_poly.pdbx_seq_one_letter_code
_entity_poly.pdbx_strand_id
1 'polypeptide(L)'
;MDAIKEILAVLISWPTAVIVTVLVLRSPIKMLIERLINSESGKAKVGPVEVELGKLAKEGKEAVNSLNRINVLMAESRLLELEITEGNFGPVFTPEQREKMQEQINELRQLTNEAANKAN
;
A
#
# COMPACT_ATOMS: atom_id res chain seq x y z
N MET A 1 -59.55 4.97 -22.05
CA MET A 1 -58.43 4.23 -22.70
C MET A 1 -57.30 5.18 -23.10
N ASP A 2 -57.57 6.49 -23.18
CA ASP A 2 -56.61 7.50 -23.62
C ASP A 2 -55.58 7.91 -22.54
N ALA A 3 -55.97 7.95 -21.27
CA ALA A 3 -55.05 8.24 -20.17
C ALA A 3 -53.88 7.23 -20.05
N ILE A 4 -54.13 5.95 -20.36
CA ILE A 4 -53.07 4.92 -20.37
C ILE A 4 -52.10 5.15 -21.54
N LYS A 5 -52.61 5.61 -22.69
CA LYS A 5 -51.78 5.91 -23.86
C LYS A 5 -50.91 7.16 -23.65
N GLU A 6 -51.42 8.18 -22.98
CA GLU A 6 -50.65 9.38 -22.62
C GLU A 6 -49.52 9.06 -21.63
N ILE A 7 -49.80 8.24 -20.61
CA ILE A 7 -48.78 7.78 -19.65
C ILE A 7 -47.72 6.92 -20.36
N LEU A 8 -48.13 6.06 -21.31
CA LEU A 8 -47.19 5.29 -22.13
C LEU A 8 -46.32 6.18 -23.02
N ALA A 9 -46.90 7.24 -23.61
CA ALA A 9 -46.19 8.17 -24.48
C ALA A 9 -45.13 8.98 -23.72
N VAL A 10 -45.41 9.33 -22.45
CA VAL A 10 -44.43 9.98 -21.56
C VAL A 10 -43.33 8.99 -21.14
N LEU A 11 -43.67 7.72 -20.88
CA LEU A 11 -42.68 6.68 -20.58
C LEU A 11 -41.77 6.34 -21.77
N ILE A 12 -42.27 6.46 -23.00
CA ILE A 12 -41.54 6.22 -24.26
C ILE A 12 -40.91 7.51 -24.80
N SER A 13 -41.06 8.64 -24.10
CA SER A 13 -40.40 9.88 -24.50
C SER A 13 -38.87 9.74 -24.42
N TRP A 14 -38.18 10.37 -25.36
CA TRP A 14 -36.71 10.34 -25.48
C TRP A 14 -35.95 10.65 -24.16
N PRO A 15 -36.41 11.54 -23.25
CA PRO A 15 -35.70 11.80 -22.00
C PRO A 15 -35.84 10.63 -21.03
N THR A 16 -37.02 9.99 -20.98
CA THR A 16 -37.26 8.79 -20.15
C THR A 16 -36.42 7.62 -20.64
N ALA A 17 -36.33 7.43 -21.96
CA ALA A 17 -35.45 6.42 -22.54
C ALA A 17 -33.98 6.62 -22.17
N VAL A 18 -33.50 7.88 -22.17
CA VAL A 18 -32.13 8.21 -21.72
C VAL A 18 -31.94 7.90 -20.24
N ILE A 19 -32.88 8.28 -19.37
CA ILE A 19 -32.80 8.01 -17.93
C ILE A 19 -32.77 6.51 -17.65
N VAL A 20 -33.66 5.74 -18.28
CA VAL A 20 -33.71 4.28 -18.16
C VAL A 20 -32.42 3.66 -18.68
N THR A 21 -31.91 4.12 -19.82
CA THR A 21 -30.65 3.63 -20.40
C THR A 21 -29.46 3.87 -19.48
N VAL A 22 -29.34 5.07 -18.90
CA VAL A 22 -28.28 5.39 -17.92
C VAL A 22 -28.41 4.54 -16.66
N LEU A 23 -29.64 4.35 -16.15
CA LEU A 23 -29.87 3.51 -14.96
C LEU A 23 -29.54 2.04 -15.21
N VAL A 24 -29.93 1.51 -16.37
CA VAL A 24 -29.66 0.11 -16.76
C VAL A 24 -28.17 -0.09 -17.05
N LEU A 25 -27.50 0.89 -17.69
CA LEU A 25 -26.08 0.81 -18.01
C LEU A 25 -25.15 1.09 -16.83
N ARG A 26 -25.63 1.74 -15.76
CA ARG A 26 -24.82 2.02 -14.57
C ARG A 26 -24.21 0.75 -13.97
N SER A 27 -25.00 -0.32 -13.88
CA SER A 27 -24.54 -1.60 -13.32
C SER A 27 -23.47 -2.29 -14.19
N PRO A 28 -23.67 -2.51 -15.50
CA PRO A 28 -22.65 -3.12 -16.35
C PRO A 28 -21.41 -2.22 -16.50
N ILE A 29 -21.55 -0.89 -16.55
CA ILE A 29 -20.39 0.01 -16.57
C ILE A 29 -19.57 -0.14 -15.28
N LYS A 30 -20.23 -0.16 -14.11
CA LYS A 30 -19.54 -0.39 -12.84
C LYS A 30 -18.87 -1.76 -12.80
N MET A 31 -19.52 -2.80 -13.30
CA MET A 31 -18.96 -4.15 -13.37
C MET A 31 -17.77 -4.24 -14.33
N LEU A 32 -17.79 -3.49 -15.45
CA LEU A 32 -16.68 -3.39 -16.38
C LEU A 32 -15.51 -2.59 -15.78
N ILE A 33 -15.78 -1.53 -15.02
CA ILE A 33 -14.75 -0.76 -14.30
C ILE A 33 -14.14 -1.59 -13.18
N GLU A 34 -14.95 -2.27 -12.37
CA GLU A 34 -14.47 -3.21 -11.35
C GLU A 34 -13.66 -4.32 -12.00
N ARG A 35 -14.11 -4.88 -13.13
CA ARG A 35 -13.30 -5.83 -13.90
C ARG A 35 -12.03 -5.20 -14.42
N LEU A 36 -12.03 -3.96 -14.93
CA LEU A 36 -10.83 -3.30 -15.44
C LEU A 36 -9.79 -3.10 -14.34
N ILE A 37 -10.22 -2.55 -13.21
CA ILE A 37 -9.44 -2.34 -11.99
C ILE A 37 -8.90 -3.68 -11.45
N ASN A 38 -9.72 -4.73 -11.49
CA ASN A 38 -9.31 -6.07 -11.08
C ASN A 38 -8.49 -6.81 -12.16
N SER A 39 -8.60 -6.45 -13.45
CA SER A 39 -7.99 -7.13 -14.61
C SER A 39 -6.62 -6.59 -15.03
N GLU A 40 -6.10 -5.57 -14.34
CA GLU A 40 -4.64 -5.40 -14.24
C GLU A 40 -3.96 -6.63 -13.59
N SER A 41 -4.72 -7.63 -13.15
CA SER A 41 -4.27 -9.01 -13.04
C SER A 41 -4.12 -9.66 -14.44
N GLY A 42 -3.06 -9.31 -15.17
CA GLY A 42 -2.59 -10.17 -16.25
C GLY A 42 -2.34 -11.57 -15.65
N LYS A 43 -3.17 -12.56 -15.99
CA LYS A 43 -2.93 -13.94 -15.56
C LYS A 43 -1.73 -14.45 -16.35
N ALA A 44 -0.57 -14.46 -15.73
CA ALA A 44 0.61 -15.05 -16.32
C ALA A 44 0.66 -16.53 -15.94
N LYS A 45 0.75 -17.40 -16.95
CA LYS A 45 1.10 -18.80 -16.74
C LYS A 45 2.61 -18.86 -16.49
N VAL A 46 3.01 -19.14 -15.26
CA VAL A 46 4.40 -19.44 -14.92
C VAL A 46 4.47 -20.93 -14.62
N GLY A 47 4.79 -21.74 -15.64
CA GLY A 47 4.75 -23.21 -15.52
C GLY A 47 3.32 -23.75 -15.35
N PRO A 48 3.09 -24.78 -14.51
CA PRO A 48 1.75 -25.36 -14.30
C PRO A 48 0.83 -24.51 -13.41
N VAL A 49 1.29 -23.36 -12.93
CA VAL A 49 0.54 -22.50 -11.99
C VAL A 49 0.10 -21.22 -12.70
N GLU A 50 -1.20 -20.92 -12.63
CA GLU A 50 -1.74 -19.63 -13.03
C GLU A 50 -1.53 -18.64 -11.89
N VAL A 51 -0.68 -17.63 -12.10
CA VAL A 51 -0.39 -16.62 -11.08
C VAL A 51 -1.02 -15.30 -11.51
N GLU A 52 -1.84 -14.73 -10.63
CA GLU A 52 -2.42 -13.41 -10.80
C GLU A 52 -1.34 -12.36 -10.50
N LEU A 53 -0.75 -11.77 -11.53
CA LEU A 53 0.37 -10.84 -11.39
C LEU A 53 0.05 -9.65 -10.47
N GLY A 54 -1.18 -9.13 -10.55
CA GLY A 54 -1.63 -8.03 -9.67
C GLY A 54 -1.71 -8.45 -8.20
N LYS A 55 -2.14 -9.67 -7.91
CA LYS A 55 -2.18 -10.22 -6.55
C LYS A 55 -0.76 -10.46 -6.03
N LEU A 56 0.11 -11.04 -6.84
CA LEU A 56 1.52 -11.27 -6.49
C LEU A 56 2.27 -9.95 -6.23
N ALA A 57 2.06 -8.94 -7.06
CA ALA A 57 2.66 -7.62 -6.87
C ALA A 57 2.16 -6.95 -5.58
N LYS A 58 0.87 -7.09 -5.26
CA LYS A 58 0.28 -6.59 -4.01
C LYS A 58 0.86 -7.30 -2.79
N GLU A 59 0.87 -8.62 -2.78
CA GLU A 59 1.44 -9.44 -1.70
C GLU A 59 2.94 -9.17 -1.53
N GLY A 60 3.67 -9.03 -2.64
CA GLY A 60 5.08 -8.64 -2.64
C GLY A 60 5.31 -7.25 -2.03
N LYS A 61 4.48 -6.26 -2.40
CA LYS A 61 4.54 -4.92 -1.81
C LYS A 61 4.27 -4.94 -0.31
N GLU A 62 3.26 -5.68 0.13
CA GLU A 62 2.92 -5.82 1.56
C GLU A 62 4.05 -6.50 2.34
N ALA A 63 4.68 -7.54 1.77
CA ALA A 63 5.82 -8.22 2.37
C ALA A 63 7.03 -7.29 2.48
N VAL A 64 7.39 -6.56 1.41
CA VAL A 64 8.49 -5.59 1.42
C VAL A 64 8.25 -4.47 2.44
N ASN A 65 7.03 -3.95 2.53
CA ASN A 65 6.68 -2.95 3.52
C ASN A 65 6.81 -3.47 4.96
N SER A 66 6.38 -4.70 5.20
CA SER A 66 6.50 -5.35 6.51
C SER A 66 7.96 -5.55 6.89
N LEU A 67 8.79 -6.03 5.96
CA LEU A 67 10.24 -6.18 6.17
C LEU A 67 10.91 -4.84 6.43
N ASN A 68 10.56 -3.79 5.70
CA ASN A 68 11.11 -2.46 5.90
C ASN A 68 10.79 -1.96 7.32
N ARG A 69 9.55 -2.15 7.78
CA ARG A 69 9.16 -1.75 9.13
C ARG A 69 9.87 -2.54 10.22
N ILE A 70 10.07 -3.84 10.03
CA ILE A 70 10.86 -4.68 10.96
C ILE A 70 12.32 -4.17 11.02
N ASN A 71 12.92 -3.84 9.87
CA ASN A 71 14.29 -3.31 9.82
C ASN A 71 14.43 -1.98 10.55
N VAL A 72 13.48 -1.05 10.37
CA VAL A 72 13.46 0.22 11.11
C VAL A 72 13.39 -0.04 12.61
N LEU A 73 12.47 -0.90 13.06
CA LEU A 73 12.32 -1.24 14.48
C LEU A 73 13.59 -1.86 15.07
N MET A 74 14.26 -2.75 14.33
CA MET A 74 15.53 -3.34 14.76
C MET A 74 16.64 -2.30 14.88
N ALA A 75 16.72 -1.35 13.94
CA ALA A 75 17.69 -0.27 13.99
C ALA A 75 17.45 0.66 15.19
N GLU A 76 16.19 1.03 15.46
CA GLU A 76 15.79 1.81 16.64
C GLU A 76 16.15 1.09 17.95
N SER A 77 15.84 -0.21 18.05
CA SER A 77 16.19 -1.03 19.22
C SER A 77 17.70 -1.06 19.45
N ARG A 78 18.48 -1.24 18.37
CA ARG A 78 19.94 -1.31 18.48
C ARG A 78 20.55 0.04 18.87
N LEU A 79 20.00 1.13 18.34
CA LEU A 79 20.42 2.49 18.71
C LEU A 79 20.18 2.72 20.21
N LEU A 80 19.00 2.37 20.71
CA LEU A 80 18.67 2.46 22.13
C LEU A 80 19.64 1.65 23.00
N GLU A 81 19.95 0.41 22.61
CA GLU A 81 20.92 -0.42 23.33
C GLU A 81 22.30 0.23 23.41
N LEU A 82 22.77 0.85 22.32
CA LEU A 82 24.06 1.53 22.28
C LEU A 82 24.07 2.78 23.15
N GLU A 83 22.99 3.57 23.13
CA GLU A 83 22.83 4.75 23.99
C GLU A 83 22.81 4.38 25.48
N ILE A 84 22.10 3.29 25.84
CA ILE A 84 22.11 2.73 27.20
C ILE A 84 23.52 2.24 27.57
N THR A 85 24.22 1.61 26.63
CA THR A 85 25.57 1.09 26.85
C THR A 85 26.57 2.21 27.08
N GLU A 86 26.51 3.28 26.28
CA GLU A 86 27.33 4.47 26.43
C GLU A 86 27.07 5.14 27.79
N GLY A 87 25.80 5.35 28.16
CA GLY A 87 25.45 5.99 29.42
C GLY A 87 25.84 5.20 30.68
N ASN A 88 25.70 3.87 30.66
CA ASN A 88 25.95 3.02 31.84
C ASN A 88 27.38 2.47 31.92
N PHE A 89 28.01 2.19 30.77
CA PHE A 89 29.33 1.54 30.69
C PHE A 89 30.39 2.42 30.04
N GLY A 90 30.04 3.61 29.54
CA GLY A 90 30.95 4.61 28.99
C GLY A 90 32.23 4.83 29.81
N PRO A 91 32.14 5.01 31.15
CA PRO A 91 33.33 5.20 31.99
C PRO A 91 34.30 4.01 32.03
N VAL A 92 33.83 2.79 31.72
CA VAL A 92 34.64 1.57 31.72
C VAL A 92 35.45 1.43 30.42
N PHE A 93 35.00 2.09 29.35
CA PHE A 93 35.67 2.04 28.04
C PHE A 93 36.84 3.02 27.94
N THR A 94 37.83 2.66 27.12
CA THR A 94 38.92 3.56 26.77
C THR A 94 38.39 4.79 26.01
N PRO A 95 39.13 5.91 25.99
CA PRO A 95 38.73 7.08 25.22
C PRO A 95 38.46 6.78 23.72
N GLU A 96 39.33 5.99 23.09
CA GLU A 96 39.16 5.57 21.68
C GLU A 96 37.89 4.72 21.48
N GLN A 97 37.59 3.82 22.42
CA GLN A 97 36.37 3.01 22.36
C GLN A 97 35.11 3.86 22.49
N ARG A 98 35.13 4.89 23.35
CA ARG A 98 34.03 5.85 23.50
C ARG A 98 33.83 6.68 22.24
N GLU A 99 34.91 7.19 21.67
CA GLU A 99 34.85 7.98 20.43
C GLU A 99 34.24 7.16 19.29
N LYS A 100 34.72 5.93 19.09
CA LYS A 100 34.18 5.03 18.07
C LYS A 100 32.71 4.65 18.31
N MET A 101 32.33 4.41 19.55
CA MET A 101 30.95 4.12 19.91
C MET A 101 30.03 5.33 19.64
N GLN A 102 30.51 6.54 19.96
CA GLN A 102 29.76 7.77 19.69
C GLN A 102 29.58 7.99 18.18
N GLU A 103 30.61 7.73 17.39
CA GLU A 103 30.53 7.77 15.92
C GLU A 103 29.47 6.80 15.39
N GLN A 104 29.48 5.55 15.87
CA GLN A 104 28.50 4.54 15.48
C GLN A 104 27.07 4.90 15.89
N ILE A 105 26.88 5.46 17.09
CA ILE A 105 25.56 5.95 17.55
C ILE A 105 25.06 7.05 16.61
N ASN A 106 25.92 8.01 16.27
CA ASN A 106 25.55 9.13 15.40
C ASN A 106 25.19 8.66 13.98
N GLU A 107 26.01 7.78 13.40
CA GLU A 107 25.75 7.22 12.07
C GLU A 107 24.45 6.41 12.05
N LEU A 108 24.26 5.51 13.02
CA LEU A 108 23.06 4.69 13.11
C LEU A 108 21.80 5.55 13.31
N ARG A 109 21.90 6.62 14.12
CA ARG A 109 20.80 7.58 14.30
C ARG A 109 20.42 8.28 13.00
N GLN A 110 21.41 8.71 12.22
CA GLN A 110 21.14 9.33 10.92
C GLN A 110 20.46 8.35 9.96
N LEU A 111 21.03 7.14 9.80
CA LEU A 111 20.48 6.12 8.90
C LEU A 111 19.07 5.69 9.31
N THR A 112 18.81 5.57 10.61
CA THR A 112 17.48 5.20 11.14
C THR A 112 16.45 6.28 10.84
N ASN A 113 16.80 7.56 11.04
CA ASN A 113 15.91 8.68 10.70
C ASN A 113 15.61 8.74 9.19
N GLU A 114 16.62 8.55 8.35
CA GLU A 114 16.44 8.50 6.89
C GLU A 114 15.54 7.33 6.46
N ALA A 115 15.72 6.15 7.07
CA ALA A 115 14.92 4.97 6.81
C ALA A 115 13.46 5.13 7.29
N ALA A 116 13.26 5.70 8.48
CA ALA A 116 11.94 5.99 9.04
C ALA A 116 11.17 7.00 8.18
N ASN A 117 11.84 8.03 7.66
CA ASN A 117 11.23 9.02 6.76
C ASN A 117 10.81 8.43 5.40
N LYS A 118 11.51 7.39 4.92
CA LYS A 118 11.15 6.68 3.67
C LYS A 118 10.08 5.61 3.87
N ALA A 119 9.84 5.20 5.12
CA ALA A 119 8.86 4.17 5.47
C ALA A 119 7.44 4.72 5.74
N ASN A 120 7.31 6.03 5.95
CA ASN A 120 6.05 6.76 6.11
C ASN A 120 5.58 7.38 4.78
#